data_AF-A0A7C9BNT1-F1
#
_entry.id   AF-A0A7C9BNT1-F1
#
_cell.length_a   1.000
_cell.length_b   1.000
_cell.length_c   1.000
_cell.angle_alpha   90.00
_cell.angle_beta   90.00
_cell.angle_gamma   90.00
#
_symmetry.space_group_name_H-M   'P 1'
#
loop_
_entity.id
_entity.type
_entity.pdbx_description
1 polymer ?
#
loop_
_entity_poly.entity_id
_entity_poly.type
_entity_poly.pdbx_seq_one_letter_code
_entity_poly.pdbx_strand_id
1 'polypeptide(L)'
;MLPRDVAVLESAVQSALESFQHVATHYSRLSAIARFALHVEMRDEDRRYVLQAIRELTELGEEDLQRRHDALRLTASRYWLARYGGEANRSTRH
;
A
#
# COMPACT_ATOMS: atom_id res chain seq x y z
N MET A 1 23.73 11.54 -13.89
CA MET A 1 22.84 10.77 -12.99
C MET A 1 23.70 9.74 -12.31
N LEU A 2 23.83 9.75 -10.98
CA LEU A 2 24.58 8.68 -10.32
C LEU A 2 23.71 7.42 -10.35
N PRO A 3 24.22 6.27 -10.84
CA PRO A 3 23.47 5.02 -10.93
C PRO A 3 22.77 4.61 -9.62
N ARG A 4 23.30 5.06 -8.49
CA ARG A 4 22.77 4.81 -7.13
C ARG A 4 21.35 5.36 -6.92
N ASP A 5 21.04 6.55 -7.44
CA ASP A 5 19.73 7.18 -7.18
C ASP A 5 18.61 6.53 -8.00
N VAL A 6 18.94 5.95 -9.15
CA VAL A 6 18.01 5.15 -9.97
C VAL A 6 17.69 3.84 -9.25
N ALA A 7 18.71 3.14 -8.77
CA ALA A 7 18.56 1.87 -8.07
C ALA A 7 17.71 2.00 -6.80
N VAL A 8 17.83 3.11 -6.05
CA VAL A 8 16.98 3.38 -4.88
C VAL A 8 15.52 3.56 -5.28
N LEU A 9 15.24 4.23 -6.40
CA LEU A 9 13.87 4.45 -6.86
C LEU A 9 13.25 3.16 -7.38
N GLU A 10 13.99 2.40 -8.18
CA GLU A 10 13.56 1.08 -8.68
C GLU A 10 13.29 0.11 -7.53
N SER A 11 14.17 0.08 -6.52
CA SER A 11 13.94 -0.72 -5.31
C SER A 11 12.69 -0.28 -4.55
N ALA A 12 12.44 1.02 -4.41
CA ALA A 12 11.25 1.52 -3.73
C ALA A 12 9.95 1.17 -4.49
N VAL A 13 9.97 1.28 -5.83
CA VAL A 13 8.85 0.89 -6.70
C VAL A 13 8.60 -0.61 -6.62
N GLN A 14 9.65 -1.43 -6.68
CA GLN A 14 9.53 -2.88 -6.61
C GLN A 14 8.95 -3.33 -5.26
N SER A 15 9.43 -2.77 -4.14
CA SER A 15 8.86 -3.04 -2.82
C SER A 15 7.40 -2.60 -2.72
N ALA A 16 7.00 -1.51 -3.37
CA ALA A 16 5.61 -1.07 -3.39
C ALA A 16 4.72 -2.04 -4.20
N LEU A 17 5.19 -2.55 -5.34
CA LEU A 17 4.48 -3.53 -6.15
C LEU A 17 4.29 -4.86 -5.41
N GLU A 18 5.34 -5.36 -4.77
CA GLU A 18 5.28 -6.58 -3.95
C GLU A 18 4.31 -6.42 -2.77
N SER A 19 4.36 -5.25 -2.11
CA SER A 19 3.42 -4.91 -1.05
C SER A 19 1.98 -4.89 -1.56
N PHE A 20 1.73 -4.32 -2.74
CA PHE A 20 0.40 -4.30 -3.34
C PHE A 20 -0.12 -5.71 -3.67
N GLN A 21 0.73 -6.57 -4.22
CA GLN A 21 0.36 -7.97 -4.49
C GLN A 21 0.00 -8.75 -3.21
N HIS A 22 0.75 -8.54 -2.14
CA HIS A 22 0.44 -9.15 -0.85
C HIS A 22 -0.90 -8.67 -0.30
N VAL A 23 -1.18 -7.37 -0.39
CA VAL A 23 -2.45 -6.79 0.05
C VAL A 23 -3.62 -7.30 -0.79
N ALA A 24 -3.49 -7.34 -2.12
CA ALA A 24 -4.51 -7.91 -3.01
C ALA A 24 -4.81 -9.38 -2.68
N THR A 25 -3.77 -10.17 -2.36
CA THR A 25 -3.91 -11.56 -1.93
C THR A 25 -4.63 -11.67 -0.58
N HIS A 26 -4.32 -10.78 0.38
CA HIS A 26 -4.96 -10.74 1.68
C HIS A 26 -6.47 -10.48 1.57
N TYR A 27 -6.87 -9.44 0.83
CA TYR A 27 -8.29 -9.13 0.63
C TYR A 27 -9.04 -10.21 -0.16
N SER A 28 -8.38 -10.86 -1.11
CA SER A 28 -8.96 -12.00 -1.83
C SER A 28 -9.29 -13.15 -0.89
N ARG A 29 -8.40 -13.43 0.09
CA ARG A 29 -8.64 -14.45 1.12
C ARG A 29 -9.76 -14.06 2.07
N LEU A 30 -9.76 -12.83 2.58
CA LEU A 30 -10.85 -12.34 3.45
C LEU A 30 -12.22 -12.42 2.74
N SER A 31 -12.27 -12.06 1.46
CA SER A 31 -13.47 -12.17 0.65
C SER A 31 -13.94 -13.63 0.49
N ALA A 32 -13.01 -14.57 0.32
CA ALA A 32 -13.34 -15.99 0.26
C ALA A 32 -13.91 -16.52 1.59
N ILE A 33 -13.33 -16.11 2.74
CA ILE A 33 -13.81 -16.49 4.06
C ILE A 33 -15.20 -15.88 4.32
N ALA A 34 -15.42 -14.61 3.95
CA ALA A 34 -16.73 -13.98 4.07
C ALA A 34 -17.80 -14.73 3.27
N ARG A 35 -17.49 -15.09 2.02
CA ARG A 35 -18.39 -15.90 1.19
C ARG A 35 -18.67 -17.25 1.85
N PHE A 36 -17.65 -17.93 2.35
CA PHE A 36 -17.83 -19.20 3.06
C PHE A 36 -18.75 -19.05 4.28
N ALA A 37 -18.52 -18.04 5.12
CA ALA A 37 -19.33 -17.76 6.31
C ALA A 37 -20.79 -17.43 5.97
N LEU A 38 -21.07 -16.88 4.78
CA LEU A 38 -22.42 -16.61 4.30
C LEU A 38 -23.14 -17.85 3.76
N HIS A 39 -22.41 -18.87 3.27
CA HIS A 39 -23.00 -20.03 2.59
C HIS A 39 -23.03 -21.30 3.44
N VAL A 40 -22.22 -21.37 4.50
CA VAL A 40 -22.20 -22.52 5.41
C VAL A 40 -23.24 -22.35 6.51
N GLU A 41 -23.89 -23.46 6.89
CA GLU A 41 -24.73 -23.52 8.09
C GLU A 41 -23.88 -23.30 9.34
N MET A 42 -23.89 -22.06 9.82
CA MET A 42 -23.27 -21.62 11.06
C MET A 42 -24.35 -21.04 11.97
N ARG A 43 -24.15 -21.12 13.29
CA ARG A 43 -24.98 -20.37 14.24
C ARG A 43 -24.81 -18.87 13.97
N ASP A 44 -25.88 -18.09 14.11
CA ASP A 44 -25.87 -16.67 13.79
C ASP A 44 -24.83 -15.87 14.60
N GLU A 45 -24.53 -16.28 15.82
CA GLU A 45 -23.50 -15.68 16.66
C GLU A 45 -22.10 -15.92 16.08
N ASP A 46 -21.78 -17.16 15.73
CA ASP A 46 -20.49 -17.54 15.13
C ASP A 46 -20.29 -16.82 13.78
N ARG A 47 -21.35 -16.73 12.97
CA ARG A 47 -21.33 -15.99 11.69
C ARG A 47 -21.08 -14.51 11.90
N ARG A 48 -21.78 -13.86 12.84
CA ARG A 48 -21.56 -12.43 13.16
C ARG A 48 -20.14 -12.18 13.62
N TYR A 49 -19.60 -13.04 14.48
CA TYR A 49 -18.22 -12.93 14.95
C TYR A 49 -17.21 -13.03 13.79
N VAL A 50 -17.35 -14.00 12.89
CA VAL A 50 -16.47 -14.14 11.73
C VAL A 50 -16.55 -12.92 10.80
N LEU A 51 -17.75 -12.42 10.51
CA LEU A 51 -17.92 -11.24 9.66
C LEU A 51 -17.34 -9.97 10.30
N GLN A 52 -17.45 -9.83 11.62
CA GLN A 52 -16.83 -8.73 12.36
C GLN A 52 -15.30 -8.82 12.31
N ALA A 53 -14.73 -10.00 12.59
CA ALA A 53 -13.29 -10.20 12.52
C ALA A 53 -12.73 -9.90 11.11
N ILE A 54 -13.48 -10.24 10.05
CA ILE A 54 -13.11 -9.89 8.67
C ILE A 54 -13.10 -8.38 8.45
N ARG A 55 -14.09 -7.65 8.99
CA ARG A 55 -14.12 -6.17 8.90
C ARG A 55 -12.92 -5.54 9.61
N GLU A 56 -12.64 -5.96 10.84
CA GLU A 56 -11.51 -5.43 11.62
C GLU A 56 -10.17 -5.69 10.92
N LEU A 57 -9.98 -6.90 10.37
CA LEU A 57 -8.79 -7.24 9.59
C LEU A 57 -8.70 -6.45 8.27
N THR A 58 -9.84 -6.15 7.65
CA THR A 58 -9.91 -5.34 6.43
C THR A 58 -9.44 -3.91 6.70
N GLU A 59 -9.98 -3.28 7.75
CA GLU A 59 -9.66 -1.91 8.17
C GLU A 59 -8.17 -1.77 8.52
N LEU A 60 -7.62 -2.69 9.31
CA LEU A 60 -6.19 -2.71 9.63
C LEU A 60 -5.29 -2.81 8.37
N GLY A 61 -5.73 -3.59 7.37
CA GLY A 61 -5.04 -3.69 6.09
C GLY A 61 -5.06 -2.39 5.29
N GLU A 62 -6.18 -1.64 5.32
CA GLU A 62 -6.33 -0.39 4.57
C GLU A 62 -5.44 0.70 5.17
N GLU A 63 -5.41 0.80 6.51
CA GLU A 63 -4.54 1.73 7.22
C GLU A 63 -3.05 1.47 6.97
N ASP A 64 -2.63 0.20 6.93
CA ASP A 64 -1.25 -0.17 6.62
C ASP A 64 -0.88 0.14 5.16
N LEU A 65 -1.78 -0.15 4.21
CA LEU A 65 -1.60 0.18 2.80
C LEU A 65 -1.46 1.70 2.61
N GLN A 66 -2.33 2.48 3.26
CA GLN A 66 -2.30 3.94 3.19
C GLN A 66 -0.96 4.49 3.70
N ARG A 67 -0.48 4.00 4.86
CA ARG A 67 0.83 4.40 5.42
C ARG A 67 1.98 4.10 4.46
N ARG A 68 1.98 2.93 3.82
CA ARG A 68 3.02 2.56 2.83
C ARG A 68 2.96 3.42 1.58
N HIS A 69 1.76 3.71 1.08
CA HIS A 69 1.56 4.59 -0.07
C HIS A 69 2.08 6.01 0.23
N ASP A 70 1.78 6.57 1.40
CA ASP A 70 2.26 7.89 1.80
C ASP A 70 3.79 7.95 1.95
N ALA A 71 4.41 6.88 2.47
CA ALA A 71 5.87 6.76 2.55
C ALA A 71 6.53 6.73 1.15
N LEU A 72 5.94 6.00 0.20
CA LEU A 72 6.41 5.98 -1.19
C LEU A 72 6.28 7.36 -1.83
N ARG A 73 5.11 8.00 -1.68
CA ARG A 73 4.84 9.34 -2.22
C ARG A 73 5.83 10.38 -1.69
N LEU A 74 6.14 10.34 -0.40
CA LEU A 74 7.14 11.21 0.22
C LEU A 74 8.53 10.98 -0.37
N THR A 75 8.93 9.70 -0.50
CA THR A 75 10.23 9.32 -1.07
C THR A 75 10.36 9.81 -2.52
N ALA A 76 9.35 9.58 -3.35
CA ALA A 76 9.30 10.06 -4.72
C ALA A 76 9.34 11.60 -4.80
N SER A 77 8.62 12.29 -3.93
CA SER A 77 8.60 13.76 -3.88
C SER A 77 9.97 14.33 -3.50
N ARG A 78 10.65 13.72 -2.52
CA ARG A 78 12.02 14.10 -2.12
C ARG A 78 13.01 13.91 -3.25
N TYR A 79 12.92 12.79 -3.97
CA TYR A 79 13.74 12.55 -5.15
C TYR A 79 13.52 13.62 -6.22
N TRP A 80 12.26 13.93 -6.53
CA TRP A 80 11.92 14.93 -7.54
C TRP A 80 12.44 16.32 -7.15
N LEU A 81 12.28 16.74 -5.90
CA LEU A 81 12.83 18.00 -5.40
C LEU A 81 14.36 18.05 -5.44
N ALA A 82 15.04 16.97 -5.04
CA ALA A 82 16.50 16.90 -5.09
C ALA A 82 17.04 16.99 -6.53
N ARG A 83 16.29 16.45 -7.49
CA ARG A 83 16.69 16.41 -8.90
C ARG A 83 16.33 17.68 -9.68
N TYR A 84 15.12 18.19 -9.50
CA TYR A 84 14.55 19.26 -10.34
C TYR A 84 14.28 20.56 -9.56
N GLY A 85 14.18 20.50 -8.23
CA GLY A 85 13.94 21.69 -7.39
C GLY A 85 15.09 22.70 -7.41
N GLY A 86 16.32 22.27 -7.73
CA GLY A 86 17.47 23.15 -7.90
C GLY A 86 17.55 23.87 -9.27
N GLU A 87 16.87 23.35 -10.30
CA GLU A 87 16.88 23.95 -11.65
C GLU A 87 16.03 25.23 -11.69
N ALA A 88 14.91 25.26 -10.96
CA ALA A 88 14.07 26.46 -10.81
C ALA A 88 14.80 27.64 -10.17
N ASN A 89 15.79 27.39 -9.30
CA ASN A 89 16.55 28.43 -8.59
C ASN A 89 17.79 28.92 -9.38
N ARG A 90 18.17 28.21 -10.46
CA ARG A 90 19.24 28.61 -11.37
C ARG A 90 18.73 29.44 -12.55
N SER A 91 17.48 29.23 -12.97
CA SER A 91 16.84 29.98 -14.05
C SER A 91 16.41 31.41 -13.67
N THR A 92 16.35 31.75 -12.38
CA THR A 92 15.98 33.08 -11.88
C THR A 92 17.18 33.98 -11.54
N ARG A 93 18.41 33.51 -11.81
CA ARG A 93 19.67 34.24 -11.55
C ARG A 93 20.38 34.74 -12.81
N HIS A 94 19.68 34.84 -13.94
CA HIS A 94 20.20 35.45 -15.16
C HIS A 94 19.38 36.69 -15.53
#